data_AF-A0A840RRV9-F1
#
_entry.id   AF-A0A840RRV9-F1
#
_cell.length_a   1.000
_cell.length_b   1.000
_cell.length_c   1.000
_cell.angle_alpha   90.00
_cell.angle_beta   90.00
_cell.angle_gamma   90.00
#
_symmetry.space_group_name_H-M   'P 1'
#
loop_
_entity.id
_entity.type
_entity.pdbx_description
1 polymer ?
#
loop_
_entity_poly.entity_id
_entity_poly.type
_entity_poly.pdbx_seq_one_letter_code
_entity_poly.pdbx_strand_id
1 'polypeptide(L)' 'MLLAMIAAGENHLCVDVAKMEVGNSAQAFTFSLNDRHKKMILEGVDMVGATMSLLPDIEAFEQWHRATSPWALVIPSSLT' A
#
# COMPACT_ATOMS: atom_id res chain seq x y z
N MET A 1 -13.96 -8.23 29.49
CA MET A 1 -14.54 -6.91 29.15
C MET A 1 -15.09 -6.87 27.73
N LEU A 2 -14.30 -7.09 26.66
CA LEU A 2 -14.78 -7.08 25.26
C LEU A 2 -15.85 -8.15 24.93
N LEU A 3 -15.61 -9.42 25.31
CA LEU A 3 -16.54 -10.53 25.07
C LEU A 3 -17.92 -10.32 25.72
N ALA A 4 -17.99 -9.59 26.84
CA ALA A 4 -19.24 -9.30 27.54
C ALA A 4 -20.10 -8.28 26.79
N MET A 5 -19.49 -7.33 26.06
CA MET A 5 -20.22 -6.32 25.29
C MET A 5 -20.80 -6.90 23.99
N ILE A 6 -20.04 -7.77 23.33
CA ILE A 6 -20.52 -8.56 22.17
C ILE A 6 -21.71 -9.44 22.59
N ALA A 7 -21.62 -10.09 23.76
CA ALA A 7 -22.73 -10.86 24.32
C ALA A 7 -23.95 -10.00 24.68
N ALA A 8 -23.76 -8.72 25.00
CA ALA A 8 -24.81 -7.74 25.27
C ALA A 8 -25.41 -7.09 24.00
N GLY A 9 -24.96 -7.49 22.81
CA GLY A 9 -25.47 -6.99 21.52
C GLY A 9 -24.75 -5.78 20.95
N GLU A 10 -23.69 -5.29 21.62
CA GLU A 10 -22.81 -4.29 21.04
C GLU A 10 -21.81 -4.95 20.09
N ASN A 11 -22.23 -5.07 18.82
CA ASN A 11 -21.48 -5.76 17.77
C ASN A 11 -20.79 -4.80 16.79
N HIS A 12 -20.74 -3.50 17.10
CA HIS A 12 -20.08 -2.51 16.28
C HIS A 12 -18.65 -2.26 16.76
N LEU A 13 -17.71 -2.43 15.84
CA LEU A 13 -16.32 -2.06 16.01
C LEU A 13 -15.98 -0.92 15.04
N CYS A 14 -15.21 0.05 15.52
CA CYS A 14 -14.59 1.08 14.72
C CYS A 14 -13.12 0.68 14.50
N VAL A 15 -12.67 0.78 13.25
CA VAL A 15 -11.27 0.59 12.87
C VAL A 15 -10.75 1.91 12.30
N ASP A 16 -9.85 2.55 13.03
CA ASP A 16 -9.14 3.74 12.58
C ASP A 16 -7.75 3.33 12.09
N VAL A 17 -7.62 3.16 10.78
CA VAL A 17 -6.36 2.74 10.14
C VAL A 17 -5.28 3.83 10.21
N ALA A 18 -5.69 5.10 10.28
CA ALA A 18 -4.74 6.21 10.39
C ALA A 18 -4.03 6.18 11.75
N LYS A 19 -4.80 5.95 12.82
CA LYS A 19 -4.29 5.79 14.20
C LYS A 19 -3.78 4.40 14.52
N MET A 20 -4.09 3.40 13.69
CA MET A 20 -3.84 1.98 13.93
C MET A 20 -4.50 1.50 15.23
N GLU A 21 -5.78 1.86 15.39
CA GLU A 21 -6.60 1.49 16.53
C GLU A 21 -7.87 0.76 16.08
N VAL A 22 -8.27 -0.26 16.83
CA VAL A 22 -9.55 -0.93 16.71
C VAL A 22 -10.25 -0.95 18.06
N GLY A 23 -11.54 -0.67 18.09
CA GLY A 23 -12.24 -0.57 19.36
C GLY A 23 -13.73 -0.34 19.23
N ASN A 24 -14.36 -0.09 20.37
CA ASN A 24 -15.74 0.32 20.47
C ASN A 24 -15.84 1.56 21.38
N SER A 25 -17.06 1.91 21.81
CA SER A 25 -17.33 3.04 22.70
C SER A 25 -16.58 3.00 24.05
N ALA A 26 -16.12 1.83 24.50
CA ALA A 26 -15.56 1.63 25.83
C ALA A 26 -14.04 1.36 25.85
N GLN A 27 -13.47 0.87 24.75
CA GLN A 27 -12.08 0.38 24.73
C GLN A 27 -11.50 0.41 23.32
N ALA A 28 -10.21 0.72 23.23
CA ALA A 28 -9.42 0.74 22.01
C ALA A 28 -8.15 -0.11 22.17
N PHE A 29 -7.75 -0.76 21.09
CA PHE A 29 -6.58 -1.62 21.01
C PHE A 29 -5.74 -1.17 19.83
N THR A 30 -4.44 -1.04 20.04
CA THR A 30 -3.49 -0.71 18.97
C THR A 30 -3.12 -1.95 18.17
N PHE A 31 -2.91 -1.78 16.87
CA PHE A 31 -2.32 -2.78 16.00
C PHE A 31 -1.17 -2.17 15.18
N SER A 32 -0.46 -3.02 14.43
CA SER A 32 0.63 -2.59 13.55
C SER A 32 0.38 -3.05 12.11
N LEU A 33 0.69 -2.18 11.17
CA LEU A 33 0.80 -2.51 9.75
C LEU A 33 2.20 -2.09 9.26
N ASN A 34 2.72 -2.75 8.23
CA ASN A 34 3.87 -2.18 7.54
C ASN A 34 3.45 -0.87 6.82
N ASP A 35 4.41 0.02 6.58
CA ASP A 35 4.14 1.32 5.99
C ASP A 35 3.47 1.19 4.61
N ARG A 36 3.88 0.16 3.84
CA ARG A 36 3.30 -0.14 2.52
C ARG A 36 1.80 -0.45 2.60
N HIS A 37 1.38 -1.41 3.44
CA HIS A 37 -0.02 -1.81 3.55
C HIS A 37 -0.87 -0.70 4.18
N LYS A 38 -0.33 0.05 5.16
CA LYS A 38 -1.00 1.22 5.73
C LYS A 38 -1.30 2.26 4.64
N LYS A 39 -0.29 2.60 3.83
CA LYS A 39 -0.44 3.55 2.71
C LYS A 39 -1.47 3.06 1.69
N MET A 40 -1.38 1.79 1.27
CA MET A 40 -2.32 1.19 0.33
C MET A 40 -3.78 1.29 0.80
N ILE A 41 -4.05 0.99 2.08
CA ILE A 41 -5.41 1.07 2.64
C ILE A 41 -5.90 2.52 2.71
N LEU A 42 -5.04 3.45 3.15
CA LEU A 42 -5.41 4.86 3.29
C LEU A 42 -5.65 5.56 1.95
N GLU A 43 -4.87 5.21 0.93
CA GLU A 43 -4.94 5.83 -0.40
C GLU A 43 -5.93 5.09 -1.33
N GLY A 44 -6.48 3.95 -0.91
CA GLY A 44 -7.33 3.12 -1.76
C GLY A 44 -6.60 2.51 -2.95
N VAL A 45 -5.29 2.32 -2.82
CA VAL A 45 -4.38 1.90 -3.89
C VAL A 45 -4.13 0.40 -3.79
N ASP A 46 -4.45 -0.33 -4.86
CA ASP A 46 -4.12 -1.74 -4.97
C ASP A 46 -2.66 -1.95 -5.45
N MET A 47 -2.27 -3.21 -5.66
CA MET A 47 -0.92 -3.52 -6.15
C MET A 47 -0.62 -2.94 -7.53
N VAL A 48 -1.63 -2.78 -8.39
CA VAL A 48 -1.48 -2.20 -9.72
C VAL A 48 -1.26 -0.70 -9.61
N GLY A 49 -2.11 0.00 -8.85
CA GLY A 49 -1.95 1.43 -8.59
C GLY A 49 -0.63 1.74 -7.87
N ALA A 50 -0.18 0.88 -6.95
CA ALA A 50 1.12 1.03 -6.30
C ALA A 50 2.27 0.94 -7.31
N THR A 51 2.18 0.02 -8.27
CA THR A 51 3.17 -0.10 -9.36
C THR A 51 3.10 1.10 -10.30
N MET A 52 1.90 1.55 -10.67
CA MET A 52 1.73 2.74 -11.53
C MET A 52 2.23 4.02 -10.88
N SER A 53 2.21 4.11 -9.54
CA SER A 53 2.79 5.26 -8.83
C SER A 53 4.31 5.37 -9.03
N LEU A 54 4.98 4.27 -9.40
CA LEU A 54 6.42 4.23 -9.68
C LEU A 54 6.75 4.50 -11.15
N LEU A 55 5.75 4.64 -12.03
CA LEU A 55 5.98 4.83 -13.47
C LEU A 55 6.91 6.02 -13.78
N PRO A 56 6.77 7.21 -13.13
CA PRO A 56 7.68 8.32 -13.37
C PRO A 56 9.14 8.00 -13.03
N ASP A 57 9.36 7.27 -11.93
CA ASP A 57 10.70 6.86 -11.48
C ASP A 57 11.30 5.80 -12.42
N ILE A 58 10.47 4.88 -12.91
CA ILE A 58 10.87 3.88 -13.92
C ILE A 58 11.29 4.58 -15.21
N GLU A 59 10.49 5.53 -15.71
CA GLU A 59 10.80 6.29 -16.93
C GLU A 59 12.09 7.11 -16.77
N ALA A 60 12.28 7.76 -15.61
CA ALA A 60 13.48 8.51 -15.31
C ALA A 60 14.73 7.61 -15.26
N PHE A 61 14.62 6.46 -14.59
CA PHE A 61 15.67 5.45 -14.54
C PHE A 61 16.02 4.97 -15.95
N GLU A 62 15.02 4.64 -16.77
CA GLU A 62 15.26 4.15 -18.12
C GLU A 62 15.98 5.19 -19.00
N GLN A 63 15.58 6.46 -18.93
CA GLN A 63 16.24 7.54 -19.67
C GLN A 63 17.71 7.67 -19.27
N TRP A 64 17.99 7.71 -17.96
CA TRP A 64 19.34 7.78 -17.43
C TRP A 64 20.17 6.55 -17.82
N HIS A 65 19.59 5.35 -17.72
CA HIS A 65 20.27 4.09 -18.03
C HIS A 65 20.61 4.00 -19.52
N ARG A 66 19.70 4.41 -20.41
CA ARG A 66 19.95 4.46 -21.87
C ARG A 66 21.08 5.43 -22.23
N ALA A 67 21.16 6.59 -21.56
CA ALA A 67 22.20 7.57 -21.81
C ALA A 67 23.59 7.10 -21.33
N THR A 68 23.65 6.40 -20.20
CA THR A 68 24.91 5.98 -19.57
C THR A 68 25.42 4.62 -20.06
N SER A 69 24.51 3.73 -20.46
CA SER A 69 24.83 2.35 -20.90
C SER A 69 24.15 2.02 -22.22
N PRO A 70 24.49 2.72 -23.33
CA PRO A 70 23.84 2.51 -24.62
C PRO A 70 23.99 1.08 -25.16
N TRP A 71 25.03 0.35 -24.74
CA TRP A 71 25.24 -1.07 -25.10
C TRP A 71 24.25 -2.03 -24.41
N ALA A 72 23.53 -1.60 -23.39
CA ALA A 72 22.54 -2.41 -22.68
C ALA A 72 21.13 -2.32 -23.31
N LEU A 73 20.99 -1.59 -24.41
CA LEU A 73 19.74 -1.53 -25.17
C LEU A 73 19.43 -2.89 -25.82
N VAL A 74 18.29 -3.47 -25.46
CA VAL A 74 17.75 -4.63 -26.16
C VAL A 74 17.05 -4.14 -27.43
N ILE A 75 17.69 -4.32 -28.58
CA ILE A 75 17.10 -4.00 -29.88
C ILE A 75 16.15 -5.14 -30.26
N PRO A 76 14.86 -4.88 -30.55
CA PRO A 76 13.94 -5.90 -31.01
C PRO A 76 14.46 -6.56 -32.30
N SER A 77 14.42 -7.88 -32.35
CA SER A 77 14.86 -8.69 -33.50
C SER A 77 14.01 -8.50 -34.76
N SER A 78 12.90 -7.75 -34.69
CA SER A 78 12.04 -7.39 -35.82
C SER A 78 12.52 -6.19 -36.65
N LEU A 79 13.68 -5.61 -36.31
CA LEU A 79 14.28 -4.47 -37.02
C LEU A 79 15.57 -4.83 -37.80
N THR A 80 15.83 -6.12 -38.03
CA THR A 80 16.92 -6.64 -38.90
C THR A 80 16.39 -7.31 -40.16
#